data_AF-A0A2D7ZJD5-F1
#
_entry.id   AF-A0A2D7ZJD5-F1
#
_cell.length_a   1.000
_cell.length_b   1.000
_cell.length_c   1.000
_cell.angle_alpha   90.00
_cell.angle_beta   90.00
_cell.angle_gamma   90.00
#
_symmetry.space_group_name_H-M   'P 1'
#
loop_
_entity.id
_entity.type
_entity.pdbx_description
1 polymer ?
#
loop_
_entity_poly.entity_id
_entity_poly.type
_entity_poly.pdbx_seq_one_letter_code
_entity_poly.pdbx_strand_id
1 'polypeptide(L)' 'MKVRSPCINVCRFDRRSGWCTGCGRTVPEIRDWQKMRPKARQAILSELRRRLDSSKASR' A
#
# COMPACT_ATOMS: atom_id res chain seq x y z
N MET A 1 10.35 5.55 -16.07
CA MET A 1 10.36 4.36 -15.19
C MET A 1 8.97 4.14 -14.61
N LYS A 2 8.33 2.99 -14.91
CA LYS A 2 6.94 2.70 -14.51
C LYS A 2 6.98 2.12 -13.08
N VAL A 3 6.52 2.90 -12.09
CA VAL A 3 6.38 2.39 -10.71
C VAL A 3 5.30 1.31 -10.73
N ARG A 4 5.72 0.04 -10.62
CA ARG A 4 4.79 -1.10 -10.60
C ARG A 4 3.91 -1.00 -9.35
N SER A 5 2.60 -1.15 -9.56
CA SER A 5 1.65 -1.20 -8.45
C SER A 5 1.84 -2.55 -7.73
N PRO A 6 2.17 -2.61 -6.43
CA PRO A 6 2.08 -3.80 -5.56
C PRO A 6 0.67 -4.40 -5.44
N CYS A 7 -0.29 -3.99 -6.27
CA CYS A 7 -1.61 -4.59 -6.27
C CYS A 7 -1.52 -6.00 -6.84
N ILE A 8 -1.91 -6.99 -6.04
CA ILE A 8 -2.03 -8.39 -6.44
C ILE A 8 -3.43 -8.74 -6.98
N ASN A 9 -4.21 -7.74 -7.38
CA ASN A 9 -5.64 -7.85 -7.73
C ASN A 9 -6.51 -8.42 -6.60
N VAL A 10 -6.07 -8.28 -5.34
CA VAL A 10 -6.85 -8.61 -4.15
C VAL A 10 -7.08 -7.33 -3.35
N CYS A 11 -8.32 -6.84 -3.36
CA CYS A 11 -8.76 -5.73 -2.50
C CYS A 11 -9.46 -6.30 -1.26
N ARG A 12 -8.69 -6.55 -0.21
CA ARG A 12 -9.22 -6.93 1.10
C ARG A 12 -8.63 -5.99 2.13
N PHE A 13 -9.45 -5.28 2.90
CA PHE A 13 -8.98 -4.33 3.91
C PHE A 13 -9.11 -4.94 5.29
N ASP A 14 -8.05 -4.81 6.08
CA ASP A 14 -8.07 -5.14 7.49
C ASP A 14 -8.91 -4.11 8.25
N ARG A 15 -9.92 -4.56 9.01
CA ARG A 15 -10.80 -3.64 9.75
C ARG A 15 -10.13 -2.98 10.95
N ARG A 16 -9.00 -3.52 11.41
CA ARG A 16 -8.27 -3.04 12.59
C ARG A 16 -7.31 -1.92 12.24
N SER A 17 -6.63 -2.04 11.11
CA SER A 17 -5.60 -1.11 10.64
C SER A 17 -6.03 -0.25 9.44
N GLY A 18 -7.11 -0.63 8.74
CA GLY A 18 -7.60 0.09 7.56
C GLY A 18 -6.72 -0.08 6.32
N TRP A 19 -5.82 -1.08 6.34
CA TRP A 19 -4.86 -1.34 5.27
C TRP A 19 -5.29 -2.53 4.42
N CYS A 20 -4.96 -2.51 3.14
CA CYS A 20 -5.21 -3.65 2.26
C CYS A 20 -4.30 -4.81 2.65
N THR A 21 -4.84 -5.96 3.03
CA THR A 21 -4.08 -7.17 3.38
C THR A 21 -3.30 -7.74 2.20
N GLY A 22 -3.65 -7.37 0.97
CA GLY A 22 -2.94 -7.79 -0.24
C GLY A 22 -1.72 -6.91 -0.56
N CYS A 23 -1.92 -5.59 -0.61
CA CYS A 23 -0.88 -4.63 -1.05
C CYS A 23 -0.40 -3.66 0.04
N GLY A 24 -0.96 -3.72 1.24
CA GLY A 24 -0.66 -2.86 2.40
C GLY A 24 -1.25 -1.45 2.33
N ARG A 25 -1.89 -1.05 1.22
CA ARG A 25 -2.35 0.33 1.00
C ARG A 25 -3.69 0.63 1.62
N THR A 26 -3.87 1.88 2.00
CA THR A 26 -5.17 2.42 2.39
C THR A 26 -6.04 2.76 1.17
N VAL A 27 -7.36 2.84 1.39
CA VAL A 27 -8.33 3.31 0.38
C VAL A 27 -7.96 4.67 -0.23
N PRO A 28 -7.62 5.73 0.55
CA PRO A 28 -7.21 7.02 -0.02
C PRO A 28 -5.96 6.89 -0.90
N GLU A 29 -4.93 6.13 -0.48
CA GLU A 29 -3.73 5.91 -1.29
C GLU A 29 -4.04 5.22 -2.63
N ILE A 30 -5.01 4.30 -2.66
CA ILE A 30 -5.45 3.64 -3.90
C ILE A 30 -6.17 4.63 -4.81
N ARG A 31 -7.05 5.49 -4.26
CA ARG A 31 -7.78 6.52 -5.04
C ARG A 31 -6.83 7.55 -5.62
N ASP A 32 -5.84 7.99 -4.85
CA ASP A 32 -4.89 9.00 -5.28
C ASP A 32 -3.72 8.43 -6.10
N TRP A 33 -3.54 7.10 -6.14
CA TRP A 33 -2.44 6.44 -6.85
C TRP A 33 -2.31 6.90 -8.31
N GLN A 34 -3.44 7.02 -9.02
CA GLN A 34 -3.43 7.48 -10.42
C GLN A 34 -2.99 8.95 -10.54
N LYS A 35 -3.37 9.81 -9.58
CA LYS A 35 -3.03 11.25 -9.55
C LYS A 35 -1.63 11.52 -8.99
N MET A 36 -1.06 10.58 -8.25
CA MET A 36 0.25 10.72 -7.63
C MET A 36 1.41 10.72 -8.64
N ARG A 37 2.39 11.59 -8.39
CA ARG A 37 3.66 11.63 -9.12
C ARG A 37 4.50 10.38 -8.81
N PRO A 38 5.40 9.96 -9.72
CA PRO A 38 6.24 8.77 -9.52
C PRO A 38 7.04 8.79 -8.20
N LYS A 39 7.52 9.96 -7.77
CA LYS A 39 8.25 10.15 -6.51
C LYS A 39 7.37 9.86 -5.28
N ALA A 40 6.13 10.33 -5.28
CA ALA A 40 5.16 10.06 -4.21
C ALA A 40 4.80 8.57 -4.18
N ARG A 41 4.62 7.95 -5.35
CA ARG A 41 4.39 6.51 -5.47
C ARG A 41 5.54 5.70 -4.86
N GLN A 42 6.79 6.08 -5.09
CA GLN A 42 7.96 5.44 -4.47
C GLN A 42 7.98 5.61 -2.95
N ALA A 43 7.67 6.81 -2.43
CA ALA A 43 7.60 7.04 -1.00
C ALA A 43 6.57 6.13 -0.32
N ILE A 44 5.39 5.97 -0.94
CA ILE A 44 4.37 5.04 -0.48
C ILE A 44 4.89 3.60 -0.52
N LEU A 45 5.59 3.17 -1.56
CA LEU A 45 6.14 1.80 -1.62
C LEU A 45 7.12 1.51 -0.49
N SER A 46 8.01 2.46 -0.19
CA SER A 46 8.94 2.33 0.95
C SER A 46 8.19 2.28 2.28
N GLU A 47 7.17 3.12 2.43
CA GLU A 47 6.34 3.16 3.63
C GLU A 47 5.50 1.88 3.79
N LEU A 48 4.95 1.33 2.72
CA LEU A 48 4.25 0.04 2.72
C LEU A 48 5.16 -1.09 3.17
N ARG A 49 6.41 -1.12 2.70
CA ARG A 49 7.42 -2.09 3.13
C ARG A 49 7.63 -2.00 4.64
N ARG A 50 7.78 -0.78 5.16
CA ARG A 50 7.95 -0.50 6.60
C ARG A 50 6.74 -0.92 7.42
N ARG A 51 5.54 -0.59 6.95
CA ARG A 51 4.26 -0.95 7.60
C ARG A 51 4.00 -2.45 7.61
N LEU A 52 4.30 -3.15 6.51
CA LEU A 52 4.17 -4.61 6.40
C LEU A 52 5.16 -5.33 7.32
N ASP A 53 6.36 -4.78 7.50
CA ASP A 53 7.35 -5.31 8.45
C ASP A 53 6.82 -5.22 9.88
N SER A 54 6.30 -4.05 10.29
CA SER A 54 5.68 -3.84 11.59
C SER A 54 4.35 -4.58 11.77
N SER A 55 3.56 -4.76 10.71
CA SER A 55 2.26 -5.46 10.73
C SER A 55 2.41 -6.97 10.81
N LYS A 56 3.51 -7.54 10.28
CA LYS A 56 3.81 -8.97 10.45
C LYS A 56 4.20 -9.33 11.88
N ALA A 57 4.51 -8.36 12.73
CA ALA A 57 4.79 -8.56 14.15
C ALA A 57 3.53 -8.83 15.01
N SER A 58 2.34 -8.88 14.42
CA SER A 58 1.10 -9.32 15.09
C SER A 58 0.65 -10.73 14.68
N ARG A 59 1.59 -11.60 14.26
CA ARG A 59 1.32 -13.04 14.13
C ARG A 59 1.65 -13.76 15.42
#